data_AF-A0A7S2VA41-F1
#
_entry.id   AF-A0A7S2VA41-F1
#
_cell.length_a   1.000
_cell.length_b   1.000
_cell.length_c   1.000
_cell.angle_alpha   90.00
_cell.angle_beta   90.00
_cell.angle_gamma   90.00
#
_symmetry.space_group_name_H-M   'P 1'
#
loop_
_entity.id
_entity.type
_entity.pdbx_description
1 polymer ?
#
loop_
_entity_poly.entity_id
_entity_poly.type
_entity_poly.pdbx_seq_one_letter_code
_entity_poly.pdbx_strand_id
1 'polypeptide(L)'
;MGKLSADMSNVEKERVQLLDDDLVKPASKPMPTTSRKSVSKSSWFRCLLWALAILLMLFFFTLILFGTVSYFWTRHQVRRFTVVNTYKNGHDNPPFPATTLTEFSNAELLVKMDQAKLFWDQLRADMEPEHDLVISQNDLNGFLANSGDYLRGHVQVQITEGRFQVDMALPADRLPGGKDRIFVGSAHIETQDEGRSTNIDAHVTPQQAVDDLEFATLLQAQLLFMHTPPTEASPTVRLEYGQFLNWLVPNDWIAQQQNLWSCEWSMDCDHHRDHHHHQARKNYHHGEKDTKDCQIILETLNRIASVSIHDGEIVVKPKRALLGGWNNLRPVVEEPSATGVTLDAEQNNHGGGVRGRRHLSNDHQEWSMGQSLARRVLSSLFA
;
A
#
# COMPACT_ATOMS: atom_id res chain seq x y z
N MET A 1 41.99 29.70 1.31
CA MET A 1 41.69 29.45 2.75
C MET A 1 40.49 28.50 2.77
N GLY A 2 40.47 27.32 3.39
CA GLY A 2 41.46 26.52 4.08
C GLY A 2 40.95 25.08 4.05
N LYS A 3 41.85 24.14 3.73
CA LYS A 3 41.67 22.69 3.91
C LYS A 3 41.61 22.39 5.40
N LEU A 4 40.64 21.60 5.86
CA LEU A 4 40.67 20.85 7.12
C LEU A 4 39.45 19.92 7.16
N SER A 5 39.62 18.66 6.76
CA SER A 5 38.78 17.52 7.22
C SER A 5 39.30 16.23 6.59
N ALA A 6 40.51 15.84 6.93
CA ALA A 6 41.08 14.54 6.58
C ALA A 6 42.04 14.13 7.69
N ASP A 7 41.53 13.75 8.86
CA ASP A 7 42.39 13.21 9.92
C ASP A 7 41.66 12.37 11.00
N MET A 8 40.69 11.53 10.60
CA MET A 8 40.07 10.56 11.52
C MET A 8 40.17 9.09 11.08
N SER A 9 40.87 8.77 9.99
CA SER A 9 41.01 7.37 9.54
C SER A 9 42.29 6.66 10.04
N ASN A 10 43.14 7.33 10.81
CA ASN A 10 44.43 6.77 11.27
C ASN A 10 44.45 6.33 12.73
N VAL A 11 43.42 6.62 13.53
CA VAL A 11 43.43 6.30 14.97
C VAL A 11 43.02 4.85 15.27
N GLU A 12 42.36 4.15 14.34
CA GLU A 12 41.82 2.81 14.62
C GLU A 12 42.72 1.65 14.13
N LYS A 13 43.82 1.95 13.43
CA LYS A 13 44.79 0.94 12.99
C LYS A 13 45.89 0.61 14.01
N GLU A 14 46.06 1.39 15.06
CA GLU A 14 47.12 1.17 16.07
C GLU A 14 46.68 0.34 17.29
N ARG A 15 45.38 0.02 17.44
CA ARG A 15 44.89 -0.73 18.62
C ARG A 15 44.80 -2.25 18.49
N VAL A 16 45.18 -2.83 17.35
CA VAL A 16 45.06 -4.29 17.10
C VAL A 16 46.42 -5.02 17.09
N GLN A 17 47.52 -4.35 17.45
CA GLN A 17 48.87 -4.95 17.46
C GLN A 17 49.53 -5.10 18.84
N LEU A 18 48.74 -5.06 19.93
CA LEU A 18 49.29 -5.02 21.30
C LEU A 18 48.73 -6.13 22.20
N LEU A 19 48.62 -7.35 21.64
CA LEU A 19 48.32 -8.55 22.43
C LEU A 19 48.95 -9.83 21.85
N ASP A 20 50.10 -9.68 21.20
CA ASP A 20 51.06 -10.77 20.98
C ASP A 20 52.36 -10.36 21.66
N ASP A 21 53.03 -11.33 22.27
CA ASP A 21 54.21 -11.19 23.12
C ASP A 21 53.91 -10.88 24.59
N ASP A 22 53.57 -11.94 25.34
CA ASP A 22 54.41 -12.28 26.49
C ASP A 22 54.20 -13.71 26.98
N LEU A 23 55.34 -14.41 27.05
CA LEU A 23 55.70 -15.37 28.08
C LEU A 23 54.81 -16.62 28.27
N VAL A 24 55.34 -17.79 27.87
CA VAL A 24 56.20 -18.61 28.74
C VAL A 24 56.60 -19.87 27.97
N LYS A 25 57.91 -20.01 27.79
CA LYS A 25 58.58 -21.22 27.29
C LYS A 25 59.09 -22.01 28.49
N PRO A 26 58.66 -23.26 28.71
CA PRO A 26 59.46 -24.22 29.46
C PRO A 26 59.76 -25.47 28.62
N ALA A 27 61.06 -25.73 28.50
CA ALA A 27 61.73 -27.01 28.34
C ALA A 27 60.89 -28.22 27.86
N SER A 28 60.99 -28.50 26.56
CA SER A 28 60.59 -29.76 25.95
C SER A 28 61.41 -30.92 26.51
N LYS A 29 60.79 -31.72 27.40
CA LYS A 29 61.14 -33.14 27.56
C LYS A 29 60.74 -33.86 26.26
N PRO A 30 61.54 -34.79 25.71
CA PRO A 30 61.08 -35.62 24.60
C PRO A 30 59.97 -36.54 25.11
N MET A 31 58.72 -36.13 24.91
CA MET A 31 57.56 -36.99 25.13
C MET A 31 57.62 -38.15 24.14
N PRO A 32 57.30 -39.39 24.58
CA PRO A 32 57.29 -40.55 23.71
C PRO A 32 56.34 -40.29 22.55
N THR A 33 56.84 -40.55 21.34
CA THR A 33 56.09 -40.61 20.10
C THR A 33 54.98 -41.65 20.23
N THR A 34 53.88 -41.25 20.85
CA THR A 34 52.64 -42.02 20.86
C THR A 34 52.11 -41.97 19.44
N SER A 35 52.36 -43.08 18.73
CA SER A 35 51.72 -43.49 17.48
C SER A 35 50.34 -42.84 17.37
N ARG A 36 50.28 -41.79 16.54
CA ARG A 36 49.07 -41.02 16.26
C ARG A 36 48.18 -41.96 15.46
N LYS A 37 47.42 -42.81 16.17
CA LYS A 37 46.46 -43.73 15.57
C LYS A 37 45.62 -42.90 14.62
N SER A 38 45.82 -43.12 13.32
CA SER A 38 45.07 -42.42 12.28
C SER A 38 43.61 -42.78 12.48
N VAL A 39 42.88 -41.92 13.18
CA VAL A 39 41.44 -42.08 13.33
C VAL A 39 40.90 -42.08 11.91
N SER A 40 40.41 -43.25 11.50
CA SER A 40 39.91 -43.53 10.17
C SER A 40 38.88 -42.47 9.79
N LYS A 41 39.29 -41.51 8.93
CA LYS A 41 38.43 -40.41 8.45
C LYS A 41 37.11 -40.92 7.85
N SER A 42 37.08 -42.19 7.41
CA SER A 42 35.92 -42.89 6.85
C SER A 42 34.70 -42.96 7.78
N SER A 43 34.87 -43.09 9.10
CA SER A 43 33.72 -43.23 10.01
C SER A 43 32.96 -41.91 10.22
N TRP A 44 33.68 -40.79 10.36
CA TRP A 44 33.08 -39.48 10.60
C TRP A 44 32.26 -38.99 9.39
N PHE A 45 32.76 -39.21 8.17
CA PHE A 45 32.01 -38.87 6.95
C PHE A 45 30.69 -39.64 6.82
N ARG A 46 30.62 -40.89 7.29
CA ARG A 46 29.37 -41.67 7.28
C ARG A 46 28.34 -41.06 8.23
N CYS A 47 28.73 -40.69 9.44
CA CYS A 47 27.83 -40.04 10.40
C CYS A 47 27.31 -38.69 9.88
N LEU A 48 28.17 -37.90 9.24
CA LEU A 48 27.78 -36.61 8.66
C LEU A 48 26.79 -36.79 7.50
N LEU A 49 27.00 -37.79 6.63
CA LEU A 49 26.08 -38.07 5.52
C LEU A 49 24.70 -38.51 6.01
N TRP A 50 24.64 -39.34 7.06
CA TRP A 50 23.37 -39.75 7.68
C TRP A 50 22.66 -38.57 8.37
N ALA A 51 23.40 -37.72 9.10
CA ALA A 51 22.83 -36.53 9.71
C ALA A 51 22.25 -35.56 8.67
N LEU A 52 22.97 -35.36 7.55
CA LEU A 52 22.49 -34.55 6.44
C LEU A 52 21.24 -35.16 5.78
N ALA A 53 21.20 -36.48 5.59
CA ALA A 53 20.04 -37.16 5.04
C ALA A 53 18.81 -37.05 5.95
N ILE A 54 18.98 -37.16 7.27
CA ILE A 54 17.90 -36.97 8.25
C ILE A 54 17.41 -35.52 8.23
N LEU A 55 18.33 -34.54 8.20
CA LEU A 55 17.96 -33.12 8.15
C LEU A 55 17.19 -32.78 6.88
N LEU A 56 17.63 -33.30 5.73
CA LEU A 56 16.95 -33.14 4.45
C LEU A 56 15.55 -33.79 4.49
N MET A 57 15.42 -34.99 5.05
CA MET A 57 14.13 -35.65 5.21
C MET A 57 13.18 -34.85 6.11
N LEU A 58 13.67 -34.32 7.24
CA LEU A 58 12.90 -33.45 8.13
C LEU A 58 12.47 -32.16 7.43
N PHE A 59 13.33 -31.56 6.61
CA PHE A 59 13.01 -30.37 5.82
C PHE A 59 11.89 -30.63 4.81
N PHE A 60 11.94 -31.74 4.06
CA PHE A 60 10.85 -32.09 3.15
C PHE A 60 9.56 -32.42 3.91
N PHE A 61 9.65 -33.07 5.06
CA PHE A 61 8.50 -33.35 5.91
C PHE A 61 7.83 -32.06 6.42
N THR A 62 8.60 -31.05 6.86
CA THR A 62 8.05 -29.77 7.30
C THR A 62 7.42 -28.99 6.14
N LEU A 63 8.02 -29.02 4.94
CA LEU A 63 7.42 -28.41 3.74
C LEU A 63 6.08 -29.06 3.37
N ILE A 64 5.99 -30.40 3.42
CA ILE A 64 4.73 -31.12 3.16
C ILE A 64 3.68 -30.80 4.22
N LEU A 65 4.07 -30.76 5.50
CA LEU A 65 3.16 -30.42 6.60
C LEU A 65 2.63 -28.99 6.44
N PHE A 66 3.52 -28.03 6.16
CA PHE A 66 3.14 -26.63 5.94
C PHE A 66 2.22 -26.48 4.73
N GLY A 67 2.54 -27.13 3.61
CA GLY A 67 1.71 -27.13 2.40
C GLY A 67 0.31 -27.72 2.66
N THR A 68 0.24 -28.79 3.45
CA THR A 68 -1.03 -29.45 3.81
C THR A 68 -1.88 -28.55 4.72
N VAL A 69 -1.29 -28.00 5.79
CA VAL A 69 -1.98 -27.09 6.71
C VAL A 69 -2.48 -25.84 5.98
N SER A 70 -1.63 -25.23 5.15
CA SER A 70 -1.98 -24.06 4.34
C SER A 70 -3.12 -24.36 3.34
N TYR A 71 -3.08 -25.54 2.70
CA TYR A 71 -4.15 -25.98 1.80
C TYR A 71 -5.50 -26.12 2.53
N PHE A 72 -5.53 -26.79 3.69
CA PHE A 72 -6.77 -26.97 4.45
C PHE A 72 -7.29 -25.65 5.02
N TRP A 73 -6.41 -24.78 5.51
CA TRP A 73 -6.78 -23.46 5.98
C TRP A 73 -7.36 -22.60 4.85
N THR A 74 -6.69 -22.54 3.70
CA THR A 74 -7.20 -21.83 2.51
C THR A 74 -8.55 -22.38 2.07
N ARG A 75 -8.68 -23.71 2.03
CA ARG A 75 -9.95 -24.38 1.69
C ARG A 75 -11.09 -24.02 2.65
N HIS A 76 -10.78 -23.89 3.93
CA HIS A 76 -11.75 -23.46 4.93
C HIS A 76 -12.17 -22.00 4.68
N GLN A 77 -11.22 -21.08 4.46
CA GLN A 77 -11.54 -19.68 4.15
C GLN A 77 -12.35 -19.53 2.86
N VAL A 78 -11.96 -20.23 1.78
CA VAL A 78 -12.71 -20.21 0.52
C VAL A 78 -14.15 -20.64 0.75
N ARG A 79 -14.37 -21.75 1.46
CA ARG A 79 -15.73 -22.22 1.77
C ARG A 79 -16.54 -21.23 2.60
N ARG A 80 -15.89 -20.57 3.56
CA ARG A 80 -16.49 -19.57 4.44
C ARG A 80 -16.95 -18.33 3.67
N PHE A 81 -16.17 -17.84 2.71
CA PHE A 81 -16.50 -16.61 1.97
C PHE A 81 -17.30 -16.84 0.68
N THR A 82 -17.46 -18.07 0.21
CA THR A 82 -18.14 -18.38 -1.06
C THR A 82 -19.43 -19.16 -0.85
N VAL A 83 -20.39 -19.06 -1.76
CA VAL A 83 -21.60 -19.89 -1.84
C VAL A 83 -21.40 -21.03 -2.83
N VAL A 84 -22.18 -22.10 -2.71
CA VAL A 84 -22.29 -23.11 -3.79
C VAL A 84 -22.95 -22.44 -4.99
N ASN A 85 -22.36 -22.62 -6.17
CA ASN A 85 -22.90 -22.14 -7.43
C ASN A 85 -24.11 -23.00 -7.84
N THR A 86 -25.30 -22.61 -7.39
CA THR A 86 -26.56 -23.27 -7.75
C THR A 86 -26.97 -23.03 -9.20
N TYR A 87 -26.43 -21.99 -9.85
CA TYR A 87 -26.75 -21.58 -11.23
C TYR A 87 -26.33 -22.61 -12.29
N LYS A 88 -25.28 -23.38 -12.01
CA LYS A 88 -24.80 -24.43 -12.92
C LYS A 88 -25.82 -25.55 -13.16
N ASN A 89 -26.84 -25.65 -12.30
CA ASN A 89 -27.86 -26.70 -12.35
C ASN A 89 -29.21 -26.25 -12.95
N GLY A 90 -29.27 -25.10 -13.64
CA GLY A 90 -30.42 -24.73 -14.46
C GLY A 90 -31.56 -24.00 -13.73
N HIS A 91 -31.29 -23.38 -12.58
CA HIS A 91 -32.24 -22.48 -11.91
C HIS A 91 -31.78 -21.03 -12.02
N ASP A 92 -32.72 -20.21 -12.52
CA ASP A 92 -32.91 -18.74 -12.48
C ASP A 92 -31.69 -17.84 -12.34
N ASN A 93 -31.54 -16.94 -13.33
CA ASN A 93 -30.70 -15.72 -13.45
C ASN A 93 -29.50 -15.56 -12.48
N PRO A 94 -28.29 -15.22 -12.98
CA PRO A 94 -27.15 -14.90 -12.11
C PRO A 94 -27.55 -13.93 -10.98
N PRO A 95 -26.85 -13.97 -9.82
CA PRO A 95 -27.27 -13.24 -8.60
C PRO A 95 -27.37 -11.73 -8.82
N PHE A 96 -26.73 -11.23 -9.86
CA PHE A 96 -26.89 -9.88 -10.36
C PHE A 96 -27.57 -9.94 -11.72
N PRO A 97 -28.45 -8.97 -12.04
CA PRO A 97 -28.97 -8.86 -13.38
C PRO A 97 -27.76 -8.87 -14.29
N ALA A 98 -27.67 -9.87 -15.18
CA ALA A 98 -26.71 -9.79 -16.26
C ALA A 98 -27.12 -8.54 -17.02
N THR A 99 -26.52 -7.39 -16.71
CA THR A 99 -26.62 -6.21 -17.56
C THR A 99 -26.36 -6.78 -18.92
N THR A 100 -27.35 -6.65 -19.80
CA THR A 100 -27.21 -6.96 -21.22
C THR A 100 -25.84 -6.46 -21.58
N LEU A 101 -24.90 -7.39 -21.79
CA LEU A 101 -23.53 -7.07 -22.17
C LEU A 101 -23.72 -6.30 -23.46
N THR A 102 -23.81 -4.98 -23.35
CA THR A 102 -23.81 -4.09 -24.49
C THR A 102 -22.44 -4.40 -25.06
N GLU A 103 -22.43 -5.14 -26.16
CA GLU A 103 -21.19 -5.53 -26.83
C GLU A 103 -20.55 -4.24 -27.31
N PHE A 104 -19.74 -3.62 -26.45
CA PHE A 104 -18.91 -2.51 -26.85
C PHE A 104 -17.95 -3.04 -27.90
N SER A 105 -17.85 -2.33 -29.01
CA SER A 105 -16.79 -2.66 -29.94
C SER A 105 -15.46 -2.40 -29.25
N ASN A 106 -14.50 -3.32 -29.38
CA ASN A 106 -13.16 -3.12 -28.82
C ASN A 106 -12.52 -1.80 -29.29
N ALA A 107 -12.93 -1.29 -30.47
CA ALA A 107 -12.50 -0.01 -31.00
C ALA A 107 -12.96 1.18 -30.16
N GLU A 108 -14.23 1.22 -29.72
CA GLU A 108 -14.76 2.30 -28.89
C GLU A 108 -14.05 2.35 -27.52
N LEU A 109 -13.84 1.18 -26.90
CA LEU A 109 -13.13 1.08 -25.63
C LEU A 109 -11.67 1.54 -25.75
N LEU A 110 -10.98 1.20 -26.85
CA LEU A 110 -9.62 1.68 -27.09
C LEU A 110 -9.56 3.20 -27.22
N VAL A 111 -10.52 3.82 -27.93
CA VAL A 111 -10.60 5.29 -28.02
C VAL A 111 -10.78 5.91 -26.64
N LYS A 112 -11.65 5.36 -25.80
CA LYS A 112 -11.86 5.84 -24.43
C LYS A 112 -10.62 5.69 -23.55
N MET A 113 -9.92 4.56 -23.66
CA MET A 113 -8.67 4.33 -22.94
C MET A 113 -7.57 5.31 -23.39
N ASP A 114 -7.47 5.57 -24.70
CA ASP A 114 -6.52 6.54 -25.24
C ASP A 114 -6.86 7.98 -24.81
N GLN A 115 -8.15 8.34 -24.72
CA GLN A 115 -8.58 9.62 -24.18
C GLN A 115 -8.19 9.79 -22.71
N ALA A 116 -8.45 8.78 -21.87
CA ALA A 116 -8.05 8.79 -20.46
C ALA A 116 -6.53 8.88 -20.28
N LYS A 117 -5.78 8.13 -21.11
CA LYS A 117 -4.32 8.17 -21.11
C LYS A 117 -3.78 9.54 -21.54
N LEU A 118 -4.32 10.10 -22.61
CA LEU A 118 -3.92 11.43 -23.09
C LEU A 118 -4.21 12.51 -22.04
N PHE A 119 -5.36 12.46 -21.40
CA PHE A 119 -5.72 13.36 -20.30
C PHE A 119 -4.69 13.27 -19.17
N TRP A 120 -4.33 12.05 -18.74
CA TRP A 120 -3.32 11.84 -17.71
C TRP A 120 -1.91 12.28 -18.12
N ASP A 121 -1.51 11.99 -19.36
CA ASP A 121 -0.21 12.39 -19.91
C ASP A 121 -0.09 13.92 -20.01
N GLN A 122 -1.17 14.61 -20.37
CA GLN A 122 -1.23 16.08 -20.34
C GLN A 122 -1.06 16.62 -18.93
N LEU A 123 -1.82 16.10 -17.96
CA LEU A 123 -1.67 16.47 -16.56
C LEU A 123 -0.25 16.23 -16.06
N ARG A 124 0.38 15.09 -16.39
CA ARG A 124 1.75 14.78 -15.98
C ARG A 124 2.78 15.72 -16.60
N ALA A 125 2.56 16.14 -17.85
CA ALA A 125 3.43 17.04 -18.60
C ALA A 125 3.25 18.53 -18.25
N ASP A 126 2.47 18.86 -17.21
CA ASP A 126 2.11 20.25 -16.83
C ASP A 126 1.36 21.00 -17.95
N MET A 127 0.59 20.25 -18.76
CA MET A 127 -0.29 20.82 -19.76
C MET A 127 -1.73 20.77 -19.26
N GLU A 128 -2.50 21.82 -19.53
CA GLU A 128 -3.92 21.88 -19.21
C GLU A 128 -4.73 21.08 -20.25
N PRO A 129 -5.43 20.00 -19.88
CA PRO A 129 -6.33 19.31 -20.79
C PRO A 129 -7.46 20.23 -21.26
N GLU A 130 -7.69 20.26 -22.57
CA GLU A 130 -8.73 21.10 -23.17
C GLU A 130 -10.13 20.67 -22.72
N HIS A 131 -10.33 19.37 -22.49
CA HIS A 131 -11.61 18.77 -22.14
C HIS A 131 -11.56 18.07 -20.80
N ASP A 132 -12.71 18.03 -20.13
CA ASP A 132 -12.90 17.24 -18.91
C ASP A 132 -12.89 15.74 -19.28
N LEU A 133 -12.36 14.89 -18.40
CA LEU A 133 -12.41 13.45 -18.59
C LEU A 133 -13.74 12.92 -18.06
N VAL A 134 -14.58 12.42 -18.96
CA VAL A 134 -15.89 11.83 -18.64
C VAL A 134 -15.81 10.32 -18.87
N ILE A 135 -16.03 9.55 -17.80
CA ILE A 135 -16.04 8.09 -17.83
C ILE A 135 -17.44 7.63 -17.46
N SER A 136 -18.17 7.06 -18.43
CA SER A 136 -19.52 6.56 -18.18
C SER A 136 -19.50 5.18 -17.50
N GLN A 137 -20.60 4.82 -16.86
CA GLN A 137 -20.86 3.47 -16.33
C GLN A 137 -20.67 2.40 -17.42
N ASN A 138 -21.09 2.73 -18.64
CA ASN A 138 -20.95 1.88 -19.83
C ASN A 138 -19.47 1.65 -20.19
N ASP A 139 -18.65 2.71 -20.18
CA ASP A 139 -17.22 2.60 -20.43
C ASP A 139 -16.55 1.68 -19.39
N LEU A 140 -16.86 1.87 -18.09
CA LEU A 140 -16.31 1.02 -17.01
C LEU A 140 -16.72 -0.45 -17.13
N ASN A 141 -18.00 -0.72 -17.37
CA ASN A 141 -18.48 -2.09 -17.59
C ASN A 141 -17.83 -2.72 -18.84
N GLY A 142 -17.62 -1.94 -19.90
CA GLY A 142 -16.89 -2.39 -21.09
C GLY A 142 -15.42 -2.72 -20.80
N PHE A 143 -14.72 -1.90 -20.02
CA PHE A 143 -13.35 -2.18 -19.60
C PHE A 143 -13.26 -3.45 -18.76
N LEU A 144 -14.18 -3.65 -17.81
CA LEU A 144 -14.24 -4.87 -16.99
C LEU A 144 -14.54 -6.12 -17.83
N ALA A 145 -15.45 -6.00 -18.79
CA ALA A 145 -15.77 -7.08 -19.71
C ALA A 145 -14.58 -7.48 -20.62
N ASN A 146 -13.70 -6.52 -20.97
CA ASN A 146 -12.53 -6.76 -21.81
C ASN A 146 -11.26 -7.13 -21.02
N SER A 147 -11.26 -6.97 -19.68
CA SER A 147 -10.11 -7.27 -18.81
C SER A 147 -9.83 -8.78 -18.64
N GLY A 148 -10.75 -9.63 -19.09
CA GLY A 148 -10.56 -11.08 -19.18
C GLY A 148 -11.81 -11.89 -18.81
N ASP A 149 -11.79 -13.18 -19.16
CA ASP A 149 -12.92 -14.10 -18.95
C ASP A 149 -13.37 -14.23 -17.49
N TYR A 150 -12.50 -13.91 -16.54
CA TYR A 150 -12.80 -14.00 -15.11
C TYR A 150 -13.73 -12.88 -14.61
N LEU A 151 -13.63 -11.67 -15.17
CA LEU A 151 -14.44 -10.52 -14.76
C LEU A 151 -15.65 -10.33 -15.68
N ARG A 152 -15.55 -10.79 -16.93
CA ARG A 152 -16.62 -10.71 -17.92
C ARG A 152 -17.89 -11.40 -17.44
N GLY A 153 -18.95 -10.63 -17.24
CA GLY A 153 -20.24 -11.14 -16.74
C GLY A 153 -20.24 -11.49 -15.24
N HIS A 154 -19.13 -11.23 -14.54
CA HIS A 154 -18.96 -11.51 -13.12
C HIS A 154 -18.84 -10.24 -12.28
N VAL A 155 -18.61 -9.08 -12.89
CA VAL A 155 -18.56 -7.78 -12.22
C VAL A 155 -19.42 -6.78 -12.98
N GLN A 156 -20.19 -5.99 -12.24
CA GLN A 156 -21.00 -4.91 -12.77
C GLN A 156 -20.78 -3.65 -11.95
N VAL A 157 -20.59 -2.53 -12.64
CA VAL A 157 -20.53 -1.20 -12.06
C VAL A 157 -21.86 -0.50 -12.23
N GLN A 158 -22.32 0.14 -11.16
CA GLN A 158 -23.46 1.04 -11.14
C GLN A 158 -23.01 2.39 -10.61
N ILE A 159 -23.34 3.46 -11.32
CA ILE A 159 -23.00 4.83 -10.94
C ILE A 159 -24.31 5.58 -10.77
N THR A 160 -24.58 6.00 -9.53
CA THR A 160 -25.72 6.84 -9.17
C THR A 160 -25.18 8.14 -8.56
N GLU A 161 -26.00 9.18 -8.46
CA GLU A 161 -25.56 10.48 -7.91
C GLU A 161 -24.85 10.31 -6.55
N GLY A 162 -23.57 10.71 -6.48
CA GLY A 162 -22.75 10.62 -5.27
C GLY A 162 -22.36 9.21 -4.81
N ARG A 163 -22.72 8.15 -5.55
CA ARG A 163 -22.41 6.76 -5.20
C ARG A 163 -21.89 5.96 -6.39
N PHE A 164 -20.73 5.35 -6.21
CA PHE A 164 -20.14 4.36 -7.10
C PHE A 164 -20.29 2.97 -6.49
N GLN A 165 -20.94 2.03 -7.17
CA GLN A 165 -21.16 0.67 -6.68
C GLN A 165 -20.61 -0.36 -7.68
N VAL A 166 -20.02 -1.43 -7.15
CA VAL A 166 -19.47 -2.57 -7.87
C VAL A 166 -20.06 -3.84 -7.29
N ASP A 167 -20.92 -4.49 -8.04
CA ASP A 167 -21.47 -5.80 -7.71
C ASP A 167 -20.62 -6.90 -8.35
N MET A 168 -20.29 -7.95 -7.59
CA MET A 168 -19.36 -8.97 -8.04
C MET A 168 -19.79 -10.40 -7.66
N ALA A 169 -19.77 -11.31 -8.63
CA ALA A 169 -20.04 -12.73 -8.52
C ALA A 169 -18.85 -13.52 -9.09
N LEU A 170 -17.77 -13.61 -8.32
CA LEU A 170 -16.48 -14.12 -8.78
C LEU A 170 -16.35 -15.65 -8.61
N PRO A 171 -15.99 -16.42 -9.65
CA PRO A 171 -15.82 -17.87 -9.52
C PRO A 171 -14.59 -18.24 -8.69
N ALA A 172 -14.76 -19.15 -7.73
CA ALA A 172 -13.69 -19.59 -6.85
C ALA A 172 -13.05 -20.93 -7.30
N ASP A 173 -13.37 -21.43 -8.49
CA ASP A 173 -12.99 -22.77 -8.97
C ASP A 173 -11.47 -23.04 -8.95
N ARG A 174 -10.66 -21.98 -9.10
CA ARG A 174 -9.19 -22.07 -9.09
C ARG A 174 -8.59 -22.12 -7.68
N LEU A 175 -9.39 -21.89 -6.64
CA LEU A 175 -8.95 -21.88 -5.25
C LEU A 175 -9.21 -23.25 -4.57
N PRO A 176 -8.37 -23.66 -3.60
CA PRO A 176 -8.61 -24.87 -2.80
C PRO A 176 -10.03 -24.96 -2.27
N GLY A 177 -10.76 -26.01 -2.66
CA GLY A 177 -12.15 -26.23 -2.22
C GLY A 177 -13.19 -25.24 -2.75
N GLY A 178 -12.83 -24.38 -3.71
CA GLY A 178 -13.72 -23.45 -4.38
C GLY A 178 -14.41 -24.00 -5.63
N LYS A 179 -14.20 -25.28 -5.96
CA LYS A 179 -14.90 -25.97 -7.06
C LYS A 179 -16.41 -25.83 -6.90
N ASP A 180 -17.07 -25.36 -7.96
CA ASP A 180 -18.51 -25.07 -8.04
C ASP A 180 -18.95 -24.07 -6.95
N ARG A 181 -18.10 -23.10 -6.61
CA ARG A 181 -18.40 -22.03 -5.65
C ARG A 181 -18.11 -20.66 -6.25
N ILE A 182 -18.85 -19.66 -5.78
CA ILE A 182 -18.68 -18.26 -6.19
C ILE A 182 -18.63 -17.36 -4.96
N PHE A 183 -17.79 -16.33 -5.00
CA PHE A 183 -17.85 -15.22 -4.06
C PHE A 183 -18.88 -14.23 -4.58
N VAL A 184 -19.83 -13.83 -3.73
CA VAL A 184 -20.84 -12.85 -4.12
C VAL A 184 -20.81 -11.70 -3.12
N GLY A 185 -20.67 -10.48 -3.62
CA GLY A 185 -20.58 -9.30 -2.79
C GLY A 185 -20.81 -8.02 -3.58
N SER A 186 -20.85 -6.91 -2.85
CA SER A 186 -20.91 -5.57 -3.40
C SER A 186 -19.85 -4.71 -2.73
N ALA A 187 -19.22 -3.83 -3.50
CA ALA A 187 -18.41 -2.74 -3.00
C ALA A 187 -19.09 -1.43 -3.37
N HIS A 188 -19.10 -0.43 -2.50
CA HIS A 188 -19.55 0.89 -2.88
C HIS A 188 -18.70 1.98 -2.22
N ILE A 189 -18.64 3.12 -2.89
CA ILE A 189 -17.99 4.34 -2.46
C ILE A 189 -19.05 5.42 -2.53
N GLU A 190 -19.29 6.09 -1.41
CA GLU A 190 -20.17 7.25 -1.30
C GLU A 190 -19.34 8.47 -0.99
N THR A 191 -19.66 9.59 -1.64
CA THR A 191 -18.98 10.86 -1.42
C THR A 191 -19.97 11.90 -0.95
N GLN A 192 -19.65 12.59 0.14
CA GLN A 192 -20.41 13.69 0.68
C GLN A 192 -19.53 14.93 0.80
N ASP A 193 -19.83 15.95 -0.02
CA ASP A 193 -19.09 17.22 -0.01
C ASP A 193 -19.58 18.14 1.13
N GLU A 194 -18.63 18.64 1.90
CA GLU A 194 -18.82 19.54 3.04
C GLU A 194 -18.00 20.82 2.88
N GLY A 195 -18.13 21.46 1.72
CA GLY A 195 -17.50 22.74 1.40
C GLY A 195 -16.00 22.62 1.13
N ARG A 196 -15.16 22.49 2.17
CA ARG A 196 -13.70 22.34 2.04
C ARG A 196 -13.21 20.91 2.22
N SER A 197 -14.08 20.02 2.66
CA SER A 197 -13.78 18.60 2.80
C SER A 197 -14.79 17.75 2.04
N THR A 198 -14.38 16.55 1.67
CA THR A 198 -15.26 15.51 1.14
C THR A 198 -15.09 14.28 2.03
N ASN A 199 -16.19 13.81 2.58
CA ASN A 199 -16.24 12.53 3.28
C ASN A 199 -16.43 11.42 2.24
N ILE A 200 -15.54 10.44 2.25
CA ILE A 200 -15.58 9.29 1.37
C ILE A 200 -15.83 8.06 2.24
N ASP A 201 -16.98 7.41 2.08
CA ASP A 201 -17.31 6.18 2.79
C ASP A 201 -17.24 4.99 1.81
N ALA A 202 -16.32 4.07 2.07
CA ALA A 202 -16.04 2.92 1.23
C ALA A 202 -16.37 1.63 1.97
N HIS A 203 -17.22 0.79 1.39
CA HIS A 203 -17.65 -0.48 1.97
C HIS A 203 -17.46 -1.63 1.00
N VAL A 204 -17.15 -2.81 1.53
CA VAL A 204 -17.21 -4.08 0.81
C VAL A 204 -18.03 -5.05 1.65
N THR A 205 -19.17 -5.49 1.13
CA THR A 205 -20.13 -6.33 1.85
C THR A 205 -20.31 -7.66 1.10
N PRO A 206 -20.13 -8.81 1.75
CA PRO A 206 -20.49 -10.09 1.16
C PRO A 206 -22.01 -10.19 1.10
N GLN A 207 -22.58 -10.73 0.02
CA GLN A 207 -24.04 -10.86 -0.11
C GLN A 207 -24.60 -11.86 0.91
N GLN A 208 -23.81 -12.89 1.24
CA GLN A 208 -24.14 -13.84 2.29
C GLN A 208 -23.53 -13.43 3.63
N ALA A 209 -24.23 -13.70 4.72
CA ALA A 209 -23.63 -13.63 6.05
C ALA A 209 -22.45 -14.62 6.13
N VAL A 210 -21.32 -14.12 6.62
CA VAL A 210 -20.12 -14.93 6.81
C VAL A 210 -20.05 -15.33 8.28
N ASP A 211 -20.05 -16.63 8.55
CA ASP A 211 -19.90 -17.14 9.92
C ASP A 211 -18.63 -16.54 10.56
N ASP A 212 -18.68 -16.24 11.86
CA ASP A 212 -17.58 -15.68 12.66
C ASP A 212 -17.05 -14.31 12.16
N LEU A 213 -17.80 -13.59 11.31
CA LEU A 213 -17.50 -12.20 11.00
C LEU A 213 -18.23 -11.33 12.04
N GLU A 214 -17.47 -10.54 12.80
CA GLU A 214 -18.03 -9.67 13.85
C GLU A 214 -18.80 -8.49 13.25
N PHE A 215 -18.44 -8.12 12.03
CA PHE A 215 -19.01 -7.01 11.28
C PHE A 215 -19.75 -7.53 10.05
N ALA A 216 -20.70 -6.75 9.53
CA ALA A 216 -21.41 -7.12 8.30
C ALA A 216 -20.53 -6.97 7.04
N THR A 217 -19.48 -6.16 7.11
CA THR A 217 -18.62 -5.79 5.98
C THR A 217 -17.27 -6.52 6.04
N LEU A 218 -16.69 -6.83 4.88
CA LEU A 218 -15.31 -7.27 4.76
C LEU A 218 -14.32 -6.12 4.87
N LEU A 219 -14.75 -4.93 4.45
CA LEU A 219 -13.97 -3.71 4.51
C LEU A 219 -14.94 -2.55 4.71
N GLN A 220 -14.59 -1.64 5.61
CA GLN A 220 -15.25 -0.36 5.74
C GLN A 220 -14.19 0.70 6.04
N ALA A 221 -14.19 1.81 5.30
CA ALA A 221 -13.26 2.90 5.49
C ALA A 221 -13.99 4.23 5.29
N GLN A 222 -13.94 5.09 6.31
CA GLN A 222 -14.37 6.49 6.20
C GLN A 222 -13.13 7.36 6.11
N LEU A 223 -13.03 8.09 5.02
CA LEU A 223 -11.89 8.93 4.68
C LEU A 223 -12.34 10.38 4.59
N LEU A 224 -11.59 11.27 5.22
CA LEU A 224 -11.76 12.70 5.09
C LEU A 224 -10.74 13.22 4.09
N PHE A 225 -11.22 13.67 2.94
CA PHE A 225 -10.44 14.38 1.95
C PHE A 225 -10.53 15.89 2.21
N MET A 226 -9.42 16.56 2.49
CA MET A 226 -9.42 18.02 2.66
C MET A 226 -8.82 18.70 1.43
N HIS A 227 -9.60 19.60 0.84
CA HIS A 227 -9.16 20.49 -0.23
C HIS A 227 -8.31 21.60 0.38
N THR A 228 -7.00 21.48 0.28
CA THR A 228 -6.11 22.58 0.63
C THR A 228 -6.19 23.69 -0.43
N PRO A 229 -6.22 24.97 -0.02
CA PRO A 229 -6.18 26.07 -0.97
C PRO A 229 -4.88 26.02 -1.79
N PRO A 230 -4.83 26.57 -3.02
CA PRO A 230 -3.69 26.43 -3.94
C PRO A 230 -2.35 26.91 -3.38
N THR A 231 -2.36 27.69 -2.31
CA THR A 231 -1.20 28.31 -1.66
C THR A 231 -0.55 27.46 -0.58
N GLU A 232 -1.22 26.41 -0.09
CA GLU A 232 -0.73 25.56 1.00
C GLU A 232 -0.85 24.09 0.64
N ALA A 233 0.22 23.33 0.89
CA ALA A 233 0.34 21.87 1.01
C ALA A 233 -0.43 20.94 0.02
N SER A 234 0.21 19.82 -0.30
CA SER A 234 -0.45 18.69 -0.98
C SER A 234 -1.77 18.31 -0.29
N PRO A 235 -2.78 17.89 -1.04
CA PRO A 235 -4.06 17.43 -0.53
C PRO A 235 -3.83 16.33 0.51
N THR A 236 -4.68 16.34 1.51
CA THR A 236 -4.58 15.42 2.62
C THR A 236 -5.79 14.50 2.64
N VAL A 237 -5.53 13.20 2.58
CA VAL A 237 -6.53 12.16 2.90
C VAL A 237 -6.23 11.65 4.29
N ARG A 238 -7.23 11.64 5.16
CA ARG A 238 -7.12 11.07 6.50
C ARG A 238 -8.14 9.96 6.67
N LEU A 239 -7.79 8.94 7.46
CA LEU A 239 -8.74 7.93 7.87
C LEU A 239 -9.46 8.41 9.14
N GLU A 240 -10.79 8.39 9.12
CA GLU A 240 -11.64 8.67 10.29
C GLU A 240 -12.15 7.38 10.93
N TYR A 241 -12.40 6.35 10.12
CA TYR A 241 -12.77 5.01 10.56
C TYR A 241 -12.20 3.98 9.60
N GLY A 242 -11.74 2.85 10.12
CA GLY A 242 -11.29 1.74 9.29
C GLY A 242 -11.55 0.39 9.93
N GLN A 243 -12.04 -0.53 9.13
CA GLN A 243 -12.33 -1.91 9.48
C GLN A 243 -11.95 -2.80 8.31
N PHE A 244 -11.24 -3.89 8.61
CA PHE A 244 -10.80 -4.90 7.65
C PHE A 244 -11.06 -6.28 8.24
N LEU A 245 -12.02 -7.01 7.67
CA LEU A 245 -12.56 -8.25 8.23
C LEU A 245 -12.97 -8.01 9.70
N ASN A 246 -12.41 -8.77 10.64
CA ASN A 246 -12.63 -8.62 12.09
C ASN A 246 -11.63 -7.68 12.78
N TRP A 247 -10.82 -6.95 12.02
CA TRP A 247 -9.83 -6.04 12.59
C TRP A 247 -10.31 -4.60 12.45
N LEU A 248 -10.41 -3.90 13.58
CA LEU A 248 -10.66 -2.46 13.65
C LEU A 248 -9.34 -1.69 13.71
N VAL A 249 -9.25 -0.61 12.95
CA VAL A 249 -8.12 0.31 13.05
C VAL A 249 -8.12 0.96 14.44
N PRO A 250 -6.99 0.89 15.19
CA PRO A 250 -6.92 1.48 16.52
C PRO A 250 -7.16 2.99 16.52
N ASN A 251 -7.94 3.47 17.49
CA ASN A 251 -8.28 4.90 17.63
C ASN A 251 -7.05 5.79 17.83
N ASP A 252 -6.00 5.30 18.48
CA ASP A 252 -4.74 6.03 18.67
C ASP A 252 -3.98 6.23 17.35
N TRP A 253 -4.16 5.35 16.36
CA TRP A 253 -3.63 5.55 15.02
C TRP A 253 -4.48 6.57 14.24
N ILE A 254 -5.80 6.49 14.30
CA ILE A 254 -6.73 7.48 13.70
C ILE A 254 -6.49 8.89 14.29
N ALA A 255 -6.24 8.97 15.60
CA ALA A 255 -5.96 10.22 16.30
C ALA A 255 -4.66 10.91 15.84
N GLN A 256 -3.73 10.18 15.22
CA GLN A 256 -2.52 10.77 14.64
C GLN A 256 -2.80 11.56 13.35
N GLN A 257 -3.99 11.39 12.75
CA GLN A 257 -4.44 12.18 11.61
C GLN A 257 -3.42 12.16 10.45
N GLN A 258 -2.80 10.99 10.23
CA GLN A 258 -1.76 10.81 9.22
C GLN A 258 -2.34 11.05 7.83
N ASN A 259 -1.59 11.77 6.99
CA ASN A 259 -1.94 11.92 5.58
C ASN A 259 -1.62 10.61 4.83
N LEU A 260 -2.65 9.87 4.42
CA LEU A 260 -2.51 8.61 3.69
C LEU A 260 -1.84 8.78 2.32
N TRP A 261 -1.80 10.01 1.80
CA TRP A 261 -1.13 10.35 0.55
C TRP A 261 0.29 10.88 0.76
N SER A 262 0.84 10.89 1.96
CA SER A 262 2.24 11.30 2.14
C SER A 262 3.20 10.22 1.64
N CYS A 263 4.11 10.60 0.75
CA CYS A 263 5.09 9.67 0.15
C CYS A 263 6.02 8.99 1.17
N GLU A 264 6.13 9.57 2.38
CA GLU A 264 6.91 9.01 3.49
C GLU A 264 6.49 7.58 3.84
N TRP A 265 5.21 7.24 3.65
CA TRP A 265 4.67 5.92 4.04
C TRP A 265 4.66 4.90 2.91
N SER A 266 4.91 5.31 1.67
CA SER A 266 4.91 4.41 0.52
C SER A 266 6.10 3.44 0.50
N MET A 267 7.04 3.53 1.46
CA MET A 267 8.37 2.93 1.31
C MET A 267 9.04 2.34 2.56
N ASP A 268 8.30 1.99 3.61
CA ASP A 268 8.85 1.23 4.75
C ASP A 268 9.12 -0.26 4.45
N CYS A 269 9.55 -0.57 3.23
CA CYS A 269 10.08 -1.90 2.86
C CYS A 269 11.61 -2.00 3.05
N ASP A 270 12.27 -0.96 3.58
CA ASP A 270 13.74 -0.88 3.72
C ASP A 270 14.33 -1.83 4.80
N HIS A 271 13.49 -2.59 5.52
CA HIS A 271 13.93 -3.53 6.55
C HIS A 271 14.67 -4.79 6.06
N HIS A 272 14.93 -4.94 4.76
CA HIS A 272 15.72 -6.06 4.23
C HIS A 272 17.21 -5.75 3.98
N ARG A 273 17.69 -4.57 4.34
CA ARG A 273 19.06 -4.16 4.01
C ARG A 273 20.17 -4.71 4.92
N ASP A 274 19.84 -5.18 6.12
CA ASP A 274 20.85 -5.51 7.15
C ASP A 274 21.27 -6.99 7.24
N HIS A 275 20.82 -7.86 6.32
CA HIS A 275 21.15 -9.30 6.40
C HIS A 275 21.99 -9.86 5.25
N HIS A 276 22.51 -9.01 4.35
CA HIS A 276 23.46 -9.45 3.32
C HIS A 276 24.81 -8.73 3.42
N HIS A 277 25.47 -8.88 4.57
CA HIS A 277 26.89 -8.56 4.74
C HIS A 277 27.82 -9.61 4.10
N HIS A 278 27.57 -10.07 2.87
CA HIS A 278 28.61 -10.81 2.15
C HIS A 278 28.62 -10.44 0.66
N GLN A 279 29.57 -9.56 0.36
CA GLN A 279 30.36 -9.50 -0.86
C GLN A 279 29.77 -8.82 -2.11
N ALA A 280 30.57 -7.88 -2.60
CA ALA A 280 30.63 -7.31 -3.96
C ALA A 280 29.61 -6.22 -4.34
N ARG A 281 29.93 -4.99 -3.92
CA ARG A 281 29.93 -3.75 -4.71
C ARG A 281 29.12 -3.79 -6.03
N LYS A 282 27.82 -3.52 -5.95
CA LYS A 282 27.11 -2.74 -6.98
C LYS A 282 26.23 -1.73 -6.26
N ASN A 283 26.66 -0.48 -6.29
CA ASN A 283 25.90 0.68 -5.80
C ASN A 283 24.67 0.86 -6.69
N TYR A 284 23.59 0.16 -6.41
CA TYR A 284 22.30 0.50 -6.98
C TYR A 284 21.55 1.41 -6.01
N HIS A 285 21.45 2.68 -6.41
CA HIS A 285 20.59 3.69 -5.80
C HIS A 285 19.13 3.36 -6.09
N HIS A 286 18.54 2.42 -5.37
CA HIS A 286 17.12 2.05 -5.54
C HIS A 286 16.15 2.94 -4.75
N GLY A 287 16.59 3.67 -3.72
CA GLY A 287 15.67 4.48 -2.88
C GLY A 287 15.25 5.84 -3.46
N GLU A 288 15.92 6.36 -4.50
CA GLU A 288 15.63 7.70 -5.03
C GLU A 288 14.56 7.71 -6.13
N LYS A 289 14.25 6.55 -6.73
CA LYS A 289 13.30 6.48 -7.85
C LYS A 289 11.86 6.42 -7.38
N ASP A 290 11.60 5.59 -6.40
CA ASP A 290 10.24 5.32 -5.92
C ASP A 290 9.62 6.56 -5.25
N THR A 291 10.44 7.38 -4.57
CA THR A 291 9.99 8.66 -3.97
C THR A 291 9.62 9.69 -5.03
N LYS A 292 10.32 9.71 -6.17
CA LYS A 292 10.00 10.58 -7.29
C LYS A 292 8.71 10.18 -7.98
N ASP A 293 8.46 8.88 -8.16
CA ASP A 293 7.22 8.42 -8.79
C ASP A 293 6.00 8.77 -7.93
N CYS A 294 6.08 8.58 -6.61
CA CYS A 294 5.02 9.03 -5.69
C CYS A 294 4.80 10.56 -5.77
N GLN A 295 5.88 11.35 -5.74
CA GLN A 295 5.77 12.81 -5.87
C GLN A 295 5.12 13.22 -7.20
N ILE A 296 5.49 12.59 -8.31
CA ILE A 296 4.91 12.85 -9.63
C ILE A 296 3.41 12.53 -9.63
N ILE A 297 2.98 11.42 -9.01
CA ILE A 297 1.57 11.08 -8.90
C ILE A 297 0.81 12.14 -8.09
N LEU A 298 1.33 12.53 -6.93
CA LEU A 298 0.69 13.56 -6.09
C LEU A 298 0.63 14.92 -6.79
N GLU A 299 1.71 15.33 -7.47
CA GLU A 299 1.73 16.55 -8.27
C GLU A 299 0.70 16.49 -9.41
N THR A 300 0.54 15.33 -10.03
CA THR A 300 -0.47 15.12 -11.09
C THR A 300 -1.89 15.18 -10.52
N LEU A 301 -2.15 14.53 -9.38
CA LEU A 301 -3.43 14.61 -8.68
C LEU A 301 -3.75 16.05 -8.23
N ASN A 302 -2.73 16.82 -7.83
CA ASN A 302 -2.89 18.23 -7.47
C ASN A 302 -3.34 19.11 -8.63
N ARG A 303 -3.21 18.64 -9.88
CA ARG A 303 -3.71 19.32 -11.08
C ARG A 303 -5.15 18.96 -11.40
N ILE A 304 -5.79 18.06 -10.65
CA ILE A 304 -7.22 17.80 -10.73
C ILE A 304 -7.96 18.83 -9.86
N ALA A 305 -8.95 19.52 -10.43
CA ALA A 305 -9.76 20.50 -9.73
C ALA A 305 -10.86 19.84 -8.91
N SER A 306 -11.54 18.85 -9.48
CA SER A 306 -12.62 18.12 -8.85
C SER A 306 -12.85 16.78 -9.52
N VAL A 307 -13.31 15.80 -8.75
CA VAL A 307 -13.90 14.56 -9.25
C VAL A 307 -15.34 14.54 -8.77
N SER A 308 -16.30 14.45 -9.68
CA SER A 308 -17.72 14.35 -9.33
C SER A 308 -18.34 13.08 -9.91
N ILE A 309 -19.25 12.49 -9.13
CA ILE A 309 -19.99 11.28 -9.49
C ILE A 309 -21.44 11.69 -9.78
N HIS A 310 -21.80 11.67 -11.05
CA HIS A 310 -23.15 11.95 -11.52
C HIS A 310 -23.86 10.65 -11.93
N ASP A 311 -25.18 10.71 -12.09
CA ASP A 311 -25.95 9.57 -12.57
C ASP A 311 -25.40 9.02 -13.90
N GLY A 312 -24.84 7.81 -13.85
CA GLY A 312 -24.24 7.12 -15.00
C GLY A 312 -22.83 7.57 -15.41
N GLU A 313 -22.18 8.54 -14.76
CA GLU A 313 -20.85 9.02 -15.18
C GLU A 313 -19.97 9.60 -14.06
N ILE A 314 -18.65 9.45 -14.21
CA ILE A 314 -17.62 10.10 -13.39
C ILE A 314 -16.99 11.20 -14.23
N VAL A 315 -16.93 12.42 -13.69
CA VAL A 315 -16.35 13.58 -14.36
C VAL A 315 -15.13 14.06 -13.59
N VAL A 316 -13.98 14.04 -14.24
CA VAL A 316 -12.71 14.53 -13.71
C VAL A 316 -12.36 15.84 -14.40
N LYS A 317 -12.36 16.92 -13.63
CA LYS A 317 -12.07 18.27 -14.15
C LYS A 317 -10.63 18.67 -13.84
N PRO A 318 -9.84 19.12 -14.82
CA PRO A 318 -8.51 19.65 -14.55
C PRO A 318 -8.58 21.04 -13.91
N LYS A 319 -7.55 21.43 -13.16
CA LYS A 319 -7.34 22.81 -12.74
C LYS A 319 -6.96 23.63 -13.96
N ARG A 320 -7.91 24.41 -14.44
CA ARG A 320 -7.67 25.38 -15.51
C ARG A 320 -7.05 26.64 -14.95
N ALA A 321 -5.95 27.11 -15.53
CA ALA A 321 -5.45 28.42 -15.19
C ALA A 321 -6.56 29.41 -15.53
N LEU A 322 -6.97 30.25 -14.58
CA LEU A 322 -7.96 31.31 -14.83
C LEU A 322 -7.34 32.35 -15.78
N LEU A 323 -7.21 32.01 -17.07
CA LEU A 323 -6.58 32.80 -18.12
C LEU A 323 -7.42 34.04 -18.53
N GLY A 324 -8.36 34.46 -17.70
CA GLY A 324 -9.38 35.47 -18.05
C GLY A 324 -9.49 36.69 -17.14
N GLY A 325 -8.57 36.94 -16.19
CA GLY A 325 -8.72 38.03 -15.22
C GLY A 325 -7.70 39.17 -15.27
N TRP A 326 -6.45 38.89 -15.66
CA TRP A 326 -5.36 39.82 -15.35
C TRP A 326 -5.12 40.93 -16.39
N ASN A 327 -5.70 40.84 -17.59
CA ASN A 327 -5.53 41.90 -18.60
C ASN A 327 -6.53 43.07 -18.46
N ASN A 328 -7.49 43.02 -17.53
CA ASN A 328 -8.44 44.11 -17.27
C ASN A 328 -8.31 44.76 -15.88
N LEU A 329 -7.40 44.29 -15.03
CA LEU A 329 -7.05 44.98 -13.79
C LEU A 329 -5.79 45.81 -14.03
N ARG A 330 -5.93 46.94 -14.73
CA ARG A 330 -4.99 48.05 -14.50
C ARG A 330 -5.06 48.35 -13.00
N PRO A 331 -3.94 48.42 -12.29
CA PRO A 331 -3.94 48.98 -10.95
C PRO A 331 -4.47 50.42 -11.07
N VAL A 332 -5.65 50.68 -10.50
CA VAL A 332 -5.96 52.03 -10.05
C VAL A 332 -4.93 52.29 -8.97
N VAL A 333 -3.96 53.13 -9.29
CA VAL A 333 -2.99 53.66 -8.34
C VAL A 333 -3.80 54.52 -7.36
N GLU A 334 -4.29 53.90 -6.29
CA GLU A 334 -4.68 54.66 -5.11
C GLU A 334 -3.40 55.06 -4.38
N GLU A 335 -3.18 56.37 -4.30
CA GLU A 335 -2.13 56.98 -3.49
C GLU A 335 -2.28 56.52 -2.02
N PRO A 336 -1.21 56.00 -1.38
CA PRO A 336 -1.26 55.68 0.03
C PRO A 336 -1.29 56.97 0.86
N SER A 337 -2.44 57.24 1.47
CA SER A 337 -2.56 58.21 2.56
C SER A 337 -1.82 57.69 3.80
N ALA A 338 -0.78 58.41 4.19
CA ALA A 338 0.02 58.14 5.36
C ALA A 338 -0.74 58.41 6.68
N THR A 339 -0.96 57.37 7.47
CA THR A 339 -1.03 57.35 8.95
C THR A 339 -0.74 55.89 9.34
N GLY A 340 0.18 55.48 10.21
CA GLY A 340 0.73 56.09 11.41
C GLY A 340 0.25 55.27 12.61
N VAL A 341 1.19 54.73 13.40
CA VAL A 341 1.11 54.41 14.86
C VAL A 341 1.14 52.92 15.29
N THR A 342 2.32 52.61 15.86
CA THR A 342 2.74 51.82 17.05
C THR A 342 2.69 50.29 17.17
N LEU A 343 3.89 49.80 17.50
CA LEU A 343 4.30 48.57 18.18
C LEU A 343 3.65 48.39 19.55
N ASP A 344 3.43 47.14 19.95
CA ASP A 344 3.68 46.68 21.33
C ASP A 344 4.14 45.21 21.33
N ALA A 345 4.99 44.92 22.32
CA ALA A 345 5.84 43.76 22.49
C ALA A 345 5.27 42.73 23.50
N GLU A 346 6.00 41.62 23.63
CA GLU A 346 5.97 40.61 24.72
C GLU A 346 4.74 39.67 24.75
N GLN A 347 4.85 38.35 24.93
CA GLN A 347 5.51 37.71 26.06
C GLN A 347 5.67 36.19 25.83
N ASN A 348 6.79 35.67 26.33
CA ASN A 348 7.14 34.25 26.42
C ASN A 348 6.18 33.47 27.34
N ASN A 349 5.98 32.16 27.09
CA ASN A 349 5.97 31.21 28.20
C ASN A 349 6.38 29.78 27.85
N HIS A 350 7.20 29.20 28.73
CA HIS A 350 7.72 27.83 28.72
C HIS A 350 6.73 26.83 29.34
N GLY A 351 6.82 25.56 28.94
CA GLY A 351 6.19 24.45 29.66
C GLY A 351 6.71 23.10 29.20
N GLY A 352 7.66 22.53 29.96
CA GLY A 352 8.22 21.19 29.74
C GLY A 352 7.30 20.07 30.26
N GLY A 353 7.38 18.90 29.63
CA GLY A 353 6.62 17.69 29.97
C GLY A 353 7.45 16.41 29.80
N VAL A 354 7.23 15.47 30.71
CA VAL A 354 8.16 14.43 31.20
C VAL A 354 8.18 13.16 30.34
N ARG A 355 9.37 12.58 30.12
CA ARG A 355 9.60 11.24 29.53
C ARG A 355 9.26 10.12 30.52
N GLY A 356 8.21 9.36 30.26
CA GLY A 356 7.94 8.07 30.90
C GLY A 356 8.26 6.91 29.96
N ARG A 357 9.28 6.10 30.29
CA ARG A 357 9.70 4.91 29.53
C ARG A 357 8.91 3.70 30.05
N ARG A 358 7.89 3.24 29.31
CA ARG A 358 7.20 1.96 29.60
C ARG A 358 7.78 0.86 28.71
N HIS A 359 8.10 -0.26 29.33
CA HIS A 359 8.37 -1.52 28.64
C HIS A 359 7.07 -2.04 28.02
N LEU A 360 7.05 -2.19 26.69
CA LEU A 360 5.97 -2.86 25.96
C LEU A 360 6.35 -4.32 25.73
N SER A 361 5.47 -5.19 26.22
CA SER A 361 5.44 -6.65 26.10
C SER A 361 4.82 -7.07 24.75
N ASN A 362 4.85 -8.37 24.46
CA ASN A 362 4.60 -9.09 23.19
C ASN A 362 3.36 -8.71 22.33
N ASP A 363 2.51 -7.76 22.72
CA ASP A 363 1.37 -7.28 21.91
C ASP A 363 1.82 -6.51 20.65
N HIS A 364 3.08 -6.08 20.60
CA HIS A 364 3.62 -5.33 19.47
C HIS A 364 3.74 -6.15 18.17
N GLN A 365 3.85 -7.47 18.24
CA GLN A 365 4.13 -8.30 17.07
C GLN A 365 2.87 -8.57 16.23
N GLU A 366 1.72 -8.83 16.87
CA GLU A 366 0.42 -8.89 16.19
C GLU A 366 -0.01 -7.51 15.65
N TRP A 367 0.35 -6.44 16.37
CA TRP A 367 0.16 -5.05 15.93
C TRP A 367 0.88 -4.75 14.61
N SER A 368 2.12 -5.22 14.45
CA SER A 368 2.92 -4.94 13.25
C SER A 368 2.36 -5.61 11.98
N MET A 369 1.78 -6.81 12.11
CA MET A 369 1.18 -7.53 10.97
C MET A 369 -0.17 -6.94 10.56
N GLY A 370 -1.03 -6.61 11.53
CA GLY A 370 -2.32 -5.95 11.27
C GLY A 370 -2.12 -4.59 10.59
N GLN A 371 -1.17 -3.79 11.07
CA GLN A 371 -0.82 -2.52 10.43
C GLN A 371 -0.24 -2.71 9.02
N SER A 372 0.66 -3.66 8.81
CA SER A 372 1.24 -3.92 7.48
C SER A 372 0.17 -4.36 6.47
N LEU A 373 -0.78 -5.21 6.89
CA LEU A 373 -1.87 -5.66 6.03
C LEU A 373 -2.85 -4.52 5.71
N ALA A 374 -3.31 -3.78 6.72
CA ALA A 374 -4.20 -2.63 6.52
C ALA A 374 -3.53 -1.54 5.66
N ARG A 375 -2.24 -1.27 5.90
CA ARG A 375 -1.43 -0.36 5.08
C ARG A 375 -1.36 -0.83 3.63
N ARG A 376 -1.09 -2.12 3.38
CA ARG A 376 -1.02 -2.68 2.02
C ARG A 376 -2.36 -2.62 1.31
N VAL A 377 -3.44 -3.03 1.97
CA VAL A 377 -4.79 -3.02 1.42
C VAL A 377 -5.23 -1.59 1.09
N LEU A 378 -5.04 -0.63 2.00
CA LEU A 378 -5.32 0.78 1.75
C LEU A 378 -4.46 1.33 0.62
N SER A 379 -3.16 1.06 0.61
CA SER A 379 -2.29 1.53 -0.48
C SER A 379 -2.68 0.95 -1.84
N SER A 380 -3.12 -0.32 -1.91
CA SER A 380 -3.54 -0.96 -3.18
C SER A 380 -4.93 -0.56 -3.65
N LEU A 381 -5.78 -0.02 -2.76
CA LEU A 381 -7.10 0.50 -3.14
C LEU A 381 -7.01 1.91 -3.73
N PHE A 382 -5.91 2.63 -3.51
CA PHE A 382 -5.75 4.05 -3.87
C PHE A 382 -4.47 4.38 -4.67
N ALA A 383 -3.66 3.38 -5.03
CA ALA A 383 -2.57 3.47 -5.99
C ALA A 383 -2.98 2.80 -7.30
#